data_AF-A0A2E8D774-F1
#
_entry.id   AF-A0A2E8D774-F1
#
_cell.length_a   1.000
_cell.length_b   1.000
_cell.length_c   1.000
_cell.angle_alpha   90.00
_cell.angle_beta   90.00
_cell.angle_gamma   90.00
#
_symmetry.space_group_name_H-M   'P 1'
#
loop_
_entity.id
_entity.type
_entity.pdbx_description
1 polymer ?
#
loop_
_entity_poly.entity_id
_entity_poly.type
_entity_poly.pdbx_seq_one_letter_code
_entity_poly.pdbx_strand_id
1 'polypeptide(L)' 'MAKQERQRTPQPVCPEHWQKMRNEAIKGLPFWTRPFASGTVDKRLRSHGFVESSSECAFCKTKSDVDDVK' A
#
# COMPACT_ATOMS: atom_id res chain seq x y z
N MET A 1 -0.07 21.28 25.78
CA MET A 1 -0.61 19.97 25.33
C MET A 1 -0.04 19.68 23.95
N ALA A 2 1.04 18.89 23.85
CA ALA A 2 1.60 18.50 22.56
C ALA A 2 0.69 17.44 21.94
N LYS A 3 -0.11 17.82 20.94
CA LYS A 3 -0.80 16.87 20.08
C LYS A 3 0.31 16.14 19.31
N GLN A 4 0.63 14.91 19.71
CA GLN A 4 1.36 13.99 18.82
C GLN A 4 0.45 13.78 17.62
N GLU A 5 0.60 14.65 16.62
CA GLU A 5 0.22 14.36 15.26
C GLU A 5 0.93 13.04 14.96
N ARG A 6 0.15 11.96 14.85
CA ARG A 6 0.62 10.70 14.30
C ARG A 6 1.08 11.04 12.89
N GLN A 7 2.35 11.46 12.75
CA GLN A 7 3.06 11.42 11.50
C GLN A 7 2.91 9.96 11.06
N ARG A 8 1.98 9.70 10.14
CA ARG A 8 1.86 8.39 9.51
C ARG A 8 3.21 8.18 8.87
N THR A 9 4.05 7.38 9.51
CA THR A 9 5.35 7.02 8.99
C THR A 9 5.10 6.52 7.57
N PRO A 10 5.72 7.14 6.55
CA PRO A 10 5.52 6.70 5.19
C PRO A 10 5.92 5.22 5.14
N GLN A 11 4.95 4.35 4.82
CA GLN A 11 5.16 2.91 4.72
C GLN A 11 5.65 2.64 3.29
N PRO A 12 6.96 2.39 3.08
CA PRO A 12 7.47 2.13 1.76
C PRO A 12 6.97 0.76 1.29
N VAL A 13 6.52 0.70 0.05
CA VAL A 13 5.94 -0.51 -0.56
C VAL A 13 6.62 -0.75 -1.89
N CYS A 14 7.07 -1.99 -2.12
CA CYS A 14 7.70 -2.38 -3.37
C CYS A 14 6.69 -2.40 -4.52
N PRO A 15 7.15 -2.27 -5.78
CA PRO A 15 6.28 -2.25 -6.95
C PRO A 15 5.33 -3.45 -7.01
N GLU A 16 5.77 -4.65 -6.60
CA GLU A 16 4.92 -5.85 -6.57
C GLU A 16 3.75 -5.73 -5.59
N HIS A 17 4.03 -5.35 -4.34
CA HIS A 17 2.98 -5.18 -3.32
C HIS A 17 2.08 -4.01 -3.64
N TRP A 18 2.63 -2.95 -4.22
CA TRP A 18 1.87 -1.80 -4.65
C TRP A 18 0.88 -2.19 -5.76
N GLN A 19 1.33 -2.93 -6.77
CA GLN A 19 0.45 -3.46 -7.82
C GLN A 19 -0.59 -4.44 -7.27
N LYS A 20 -0.23 -5.28 -6.29
CA LYS A 20 -1.18 -6.17 -5.61
C LYS A 20 -2.27 -5.39 -4.87
N MET A 21 -1.92 -4.34 -4.13
CA MET A 21 -2.90 -3.48 -3.47
C MET A 21 -3.79 -2.75 -4.48
N ARG A 22 -3.22 -2.26 -5.59
CA ARG A 22 -4.02 -1.66 -6.66
C ARG A 22 -5.02 -2.66 -7.24
N ASN A 23 -4.56 -3.87 -7.56
CA ASN A 23 -5.41 -4.92 -8.13
C ASN A 23 -6.53 -5.32 -7.16
N GLU A 24 -6.24 -5.53 -5.88
CA GLU A 24 -7.27 -5.85 -4.88
C GLU A 24 -8.28 -4.71 -4.71
N ALA A 25 -7.82 -3.45 -4.71
CA ALA A 25 -8.70 -2.29 -4.64
C ALA A 25 -9.57 -2.12 -5.90
N ILE A 26 -9.08 -2.52 -7.08
CA ILE A 26 -9.80 -2.46 -8.36
C ILE A 26 -10.71 -3.68 -8.54
N LYS A 27 -10.38 -4.83 -7.95
CA LYS A 27 -11.15 -6.08 -8.09
C LYS A 27 -12.59 -5.96 -7.60
N GLY A 28 -12.83 -5.13 -6.59
CA GLY A 28 -14.17 -4.83 -6.08
C GLY A 28 -14.94 -3.78 -6.88
N LEU A 29 -14.33 -3.18 -7.91
CA LEU A 29 -14.93 -2.09 -8.67
C LEU A 29 -15.51 -2.58 -10.01
N PRO A 30 -16.65 -2.01 -10.45
CA PRO A 30 -17.22 -2.33 -11.75
C PRO A 30 -16.27 -1.93 -12.88
N PHE A 31 -16.22 -2.73 -13.94
CA PHE A 31 -15.20 -2.61 -14.98
C PHE A 31 -15.13 -1.23 -15.67
N TRP A 32 -16.27 -0.53 -15.76
CA TRP A 32 -16.38 0.83 -16.30
C TRP A 32 -15.59 1.88 -15.50
N THR A 33 -15.34 1.61 -14.22
CA THR A 33 -14.60 2.53 -13.34
C THR A 33 -13.10 2.28 -13.35
N ARG A 34 -12.62 1.17 -13.94
CA ARG A 34 -11.19 0.82 -14.01
C ARG A 34 -10.26 1.95 -14.47
N PRO A 35 -10.56 2.73 -15.54
CA PRO A 35 -9.67 3.82 -15.97
C PRO A 35 -9.60 4.97 -14.95
N PHE A 36 -10.67 5.24 -14.21
CA PHE A 36 -10.73 6.28 -13.17
C PHE A 36 -10.29 5.77 -11.78
N ALA A 37 -10.36 4.46 -11.58
CA ALA A 37 -10.00 3.79 -10.33
C ALA A 37 -8.49 3.86 -10.08
N SER A 38 -7.66 3.69 -11.11
CA SER A 38 -6.20 3.70 -10.96
C SER A 38 -5.69 4.97 -10.27
N GLY A 39 -6.14 6.16 -10.70
CA GLY A 39 -5.74 7.43 -10.08
C GLY A 39 -6.34 7.64 -8.67
N THR A 40 -7.56 7.15 -8.45
CA THR A 40 -8.25 7.26 -7.15
C THR A 40 -7.63 6.35 -6.11
N VAL A 41 -7.27 5.12 -6.50
CA VAL A 41 -6.60 4.13 -5.65
C VAL A 41 -5.21 4.62 -5.28
N ASP A 42 -4.43 5.18 -6.23
CA ASP A 42 -3.10 5.73 -5.93
C ASP A 42 -3.19 6.88 -4.91
N LYS A 43 -4.11 7.83 -5.12
CA LYS A 43 -4.38 8.91 -4.16
C LYS A 43 -4.80 8.39 -2.78
N ARG A 44 -5.64 7.35 -2.75
CA ARG A 44 -6.09 6.74 -1.50
C ARG A 44 -4.93 6.06 -0.79
N LEU A 45 -4.13 5.25 -1.48
CA LEU A 45 -2.95 4.59 -0.91
C LEU A 45 -1.96 5.60 -0.32
N ARG A 46 -1.67 6.69 -1.04
CA ARG A 46 -0.84 7.81 -0.53
C ARG A 46 -1.46 8.50 0.69
N SER A 47 -2.78 8.74 0.68
CA SER A 47 -3.50 9.29 1.83
C SER A 47 -3.44 8.37 3.05
N HIS A 48 -3.35 7.06 2.83
CA HIS A 48 -3.11 6.06 3.86
C HIS A 48 -1.66 6.01 4.37
N GLY A 49 -0.74 6.76 3.75
CA GLY A 49 0.68 6.81 4.10
C GLY A 49 1.52 5.77 3.37
N PHE A 50 0.97 5.05 2.38
CA PHE A 50 1.76 4.13 1.57
C PHE A 50 2.48 4.90 0.45
N VAL A 51 3.76 4.62 0.27
CA VAL A 51 4.59 5.25 -0.77
C VAL A 51 5.26 4.14 -1.58
N GLU A 52 5.20 4.22 -2.90
CA GLU A 52 5.93 3.30 -3.78
C GLU A 52 7.44 3.52 -3.60
N SER A 53 8.18 2.47 -3.24
CA SER A 53 9.63 2.49 -3.00
C SER A 53 10.29 1.31 -3.72
N SER A 54 11.40 1.57 -4.39
CA SER A 54 12.09 0.55 -5.21
C SER A 54 13.02 -0.36 -4.40
N SER A 55 13.37 0.00 -3.15
CA SER A 55 14.45 -0.64 -2.39
C SER A 55 13.97 -1.50 -1.22
N GLU A 56 12.94 -1.09 -0.47
CA GLU A 56 12.46 -1.82 0.71
C GLU A 56 10.95 -1.71 0.88
N CYS A 57 10.29 -2.85 1.16
CA CYS A 57 8.85 -2.95 1.44
C CYS A 57 8.62 -3.30 2.90
N ALA A 58 7.76 -2.54 3.59
CA ALA A 58 7.28 -2.91 4.92
C ALA A 58 6.65 -4.32 4.93
N PHE A 59 5.95 -4.68 3.85
CA PHE A 59 5.32 -5.99 3.69
C PHE A 59 6.28 -7.15 3.45
N CYS A 60 7.41 -6.91 2.77
CA CYS A 60 8.38 -7.98 2.54
C CYS A 60 9.17 -8.28 3.81
N LYS A 61 9.47 -7.26 4.62
CA LYS A 61 10.10 -7.43 5.94
C LYS A 61 9.26 -8.31 6.86
N THR A 62 7.93 -8.12 6.87
CA THR A 62 7.03 -8.95 7.69
C THR A 62 6.86 -10.37 7.18
N LYS A 63 7.08 -10.64 5.88
CA LYS A 63 6.86 -11.97 5.32
C LYS A 63 8.01 -12.94 5.61
N SER A 64 9.22 -12.43 5.86
CA SER A 64 10.37 -13.26 6.25
C SER A 64 10.30 -13.84 7.67
N ASP A 65 9.45 -13.30 8.54
CA ASP A 65 9.35 -13.72 9.96
C ASP A 65 8.36 -14.88 10.18
N VAL A 66 7.38 -15.04 9.28
CA VAL A 66 6.26 -15.99 9.45
C VAL A 66 6.58 -17.40 8.93
N ASP A 67 7.65 -17.58 8.14
CA ASP A 67 8.05 -18.89 7.60
C ASP A 67 8.95 -19.71 8.55
N ASP A 68 9.32 -19.20 9.75
CA ASP A 68 10.20 -19.90 10.72
C ASP A 68 9.45 -20.70 11.81
N VAL A 69 8.11 -20.68 11.81
CA VAL A 69 7.31 -21.51 12.73
C VAL A 69 6.81 -22.75 12.00
N LYS A 70 7.66 -23.77 11.92
CA LYS A 70 7.35 -25.11 11.41
C LYS A 70 6.77 -26.02 12.49
#